data_AF-A0A7L2SMQ6-F1
#
_entry.id   AF-A0A7L2SMQ6-F1
#
_cell.length_a   1.000
_cell.length_b   1.000
_cell.length_c   1.000
_cell.angle_alpha   90.00
_cell.angle_beta   90.00
_cell.angle_gamma   90.00
#
_symmetry.space_group_name_H-M   'P 1'
#
loop_
_entity.id
_entity.type
_entity.pdbx_description
1 polymer ?
#
loop_
_entity_poly.entity_id
_entity_poly.type
_entity_poly.pdbx_seq_one_letter_code
_entity_poly.pdbx_strand_id
1 'polypeptide(L)' 'EDVNCILTDWRGGSSGLYTDAVNNVRIVGAELEYLVNFLEKDYGYSPANIHFIGHSLGAHAAGEAGRRKPGIGRITG' A
#
# COMPACT_ATOMS: atom_id res chain seq x y z
N GLU A 1 13.11 -16.84 5.40
CA GLU A 1 11.77 -16.71 6.02
C GLU A 1 10.72 -17.14 5.02
N ASP A 2 9.59 -17.66 5.49
CA ASP A 2 8.46 -18.05 4.65
C ASP A 2 7.41 -16.93 4.72
N VAL A 3 7.23 -16.21 3.60
CA VAL A 3 6.47 -14.96 3.55
C VAL A 3 5.87 -14.74 2.17
N ASN A 4 4.66 -14.18 2.14
CA ASN A 4 4.04 -13.68 0.91
C ASN A 4 4.62 -12.30 0.57
N CYS A 5 5.44 -12.22 -0.49
CA CYS A 5 6.02 -10.97 -0.96
C CYS A 5 5.32 -10.50 -2.25
N ILE A 6 4.65 -9.36 -2.18
CA ILE A 6 3.83 -8.82 -3.28
C ILE A 6 4.46 -7.51 -3.75
N LEU A 7 4.89 -7.48 -5.02
CA LEU A 7 5.36 -6.26 -5.67
C LEU A 7 4.18 -5.45 -6.19
N THR A 8 4.06 -4.20 -5.77
CA THR A 8 3.04 -3.28 -6.28
C THR A 8 3.63 -2.41 -7.38
N ASP A 9 3.36 -2.78 -8.64
CA ASP A 9 3.75 -1.97 -9.80
C ASP A 9 2.69 -0.92 -10.12
N TRP A 10 3.07 0.34 -10.05
CA TRP A 10 2.23 1.50 -10.38
C TRP A 10 2.92 2.44 -11.36
N ARG A 11 3.83 1.92 -12.19
CA ARG A 11 4.60 2.69 -13.19
C ARG A 11 3.73 3.64 -14.02
N GLY A 12 2.56 3.18 -14.45
CA GLY A 12 1.62 4.02 -15.22
C GLY A 12 1.16 5.29 -14.50
N GLY A 13 1.07 5.26 -13.17
CA GLY A 13 0.72 6.42 -12.34
C GLY A 13 1.92 7.20 -11.80
N SER A 14 3.11 6.62 -11.81
CA SER A 14 4.35 7.29 -11.36
C SER A 14 5.11 7.96 -12.50
N SER A 15 4.92 7.51 -13.74
CA SER A 15 5.57 8.05 -14.93
C SER A 15 4.85 9.30 -15.42
N GLY A 16 5.44 10.48 -15.20
CA GLY A 16 4.86 11.75 -15.62
C GLY A 16 5.42 12.93 -14.85
N LEU A 17 4.64 14.01 -14.76
CA LEU A 17 4.99 15.14 -13.92
C LEU A 17 4.96 14.72 -12.44
N TYR A 18 5.90 15.24 -11.66
CA TYR A 18 6.00 14.93 -10.23
C TYR A 18 4.70 15.26 -9.48
N THR A 19 4.03 16.35 -9.84
CA THR A 19 2.75 16.76 -9.26
C THR A 19 1.66 15.71 -9.48
N ASP A 20 1.62 15.11 -10.66
CA ASP A 20 0.65 14.07 -10.99
C ASP A 20 0.97 12.78 -10.24
N ALA A 21 2.25 12.40 -10.20
CA ALA A 21 2.71 11.24 -9.44
C ALA A 21 2.39 11.36 -7.93
N VAL A 22 2.60 12.54 -7.34
CA VAL A 22 2.22 12.84 -5.95
C VAL A 22 0.72 12.71 -5.72
N ASN A 23 -0.11 13.19 -6.66
CA ASN A 23 -1.56 13.04 -6.54
C ASN A 23 -2.00 11.58 -6.67
N ASN A 24 -1.36 10.82 -7.57
CA ASN A 24 -1.66 9.42 -7.83
C ASN A 24 -1.32 8.50 -6.64
N VAL A 25 -0.43 8.91 -5.72
CA VAL A 25 -0.19 8.22 -4.45
C VAL A 25 -1.50 7.92 -3.70
N ARG A 26 -2.49 8.81 -3.79
CA ARG A 26 -3.79 8.63 -3.14
C ARG A 26 -4.58 7.45 -3.70
N ILE A 27 -4.46 7.22 -5.00
CA ILE A 27 -5.12 6.10 -5.70
C ILE A 27 -4.39 4.81 -5.32
N VAL A 28 -3.06 4.79 -5.38
CA VAL A 28 -2.27 3.61 -5.00
C VAL A 28 -2.54 3.20 -3.55
N GLY A 29 -2.59 4.16 -2.62
CA GLY A 29 -2.93 3.88 -1.23
C GLY A 29 -4.36 3.34 -1.04
N ALA A 30 -5.31 3.76 -1.89
CA ALA A 30 -6.67 3.22 -1.88
C ALA A 30 -6.72 1.77 -2.40
N GLU A 31 -5.98 1.46 -3.47
CA GLU A 31 -5.89 0.09 -4.01
C GLU A 31 -5.21 -0.88 -3.03
N LEU A 32 -4.17 -0.41 -2.31
CA LEU A 32 -3.53 -1.21 -1.26
C LEU A 32 -4.50 -1.49 -0.09
N GLU A 33 -5.31 -0.51 0.30
CA GLU A 33 -6.34 -0.71 1.33
C GLU A 33 -7.44 -1.67 0.86
N TYR A 34 -7.85 -1.58 -0.41
CA TYR A 34 -8.79 -2.50 -1.01
C TYR A 34 -8.28 -3.95 -0.96
N LEU A 35 -7.00 -4.17 -1.30
CA LEU A 35 -6.37 -5.49 -1.19
C LEU A 35 -6.37 -6.00 0.26
N VAL A 36 -6.01 -5.15 1.23
CA VAL A 36 -6.02 -5.56 2.65
C VAL A 36 -7.42 -5.94 3.11
N ASN A 37 -8.43 -5.16 2.72
CA ASN A 37 -9.82 -5.47 3.05
C ASN A 37 -10.30 -6.77 2.42
N PHE A 38 -9.89 -7.05 1.18
CA PHE A 38 -10.19 -8.32 0.52
C PHE A 38 -9.57 -9.49 1.30
N LEU A 39 -8.30 -9.40 1.68
CA LEU A 39 -7.62 -10.43 2.48
C LEU A 39 -8.28 -10.62 3.86
N GLU A 40 -8.67 -9.54 4.52
CA GLU A 40 -9.31 -9.60 5.83
C GLU A 40 -10.72 -10.20 5.75
N LYS A 41 -11.55 -9.75 4.80
CA LYS A 41 -12.96 -10.15 4.71
C LYS A 41 -13.14 -11.55 4.16
N ASP A 42 -12.39 -11.89 3.11
CA ASP A 42 -12.64 -13.13 2.36
C ASP A 42 -11.76 -14.29 2.86
N TYR A 43 -10.61 -13.97 3.49
CA TYR A 43 -9.67 -14.98 4.00
C TYR A 43 -9.42 -14.89 5.51
N GLY A 44 -10.03 -13.93 6.23
CA GLY A 44 -9.81 -13.75 7.66
C GLY A 44 -8.38 -13.33 8.01
N TYR A 45 -7.61 -12.80 7.04
CA TYR A 45 -6.21 -12.46 7.26
C TYR A 45 -6.08 -11.13 8.02
N SER A 46 -5.48 -11.18 9.21
CA SER A 46 -5.35 -9.99 10.04
C SER A 46 -4.45 -8.91 9.40
N PRO A 47 -4.88 -7.64 9.33
CA PRO A 47 -4.03 -6.53 8.88
C PRO A 47 -2.75 -6.35 9.72
N ALA A 48 -2.74 -6.83 10.96
CA ALA A 48 -1.56 -6.79 11.83
C ALA A 48 -0.41 -7.66 11.30
N ASN A 49 -0.71 -8.62 10.42
CA ASN A 49 0.27 -9.47 9.75
C ASN A 49 0.76 -8.90 8.41
N ILE A 50 0.40 -7.64 8.10
CA ILE A 50 0.83 -6.95 6.86
C ILE A 50 1.92 -5.94 7.20
N HIS A 51 2.98 -5.94 6.40
CA HIS A 51 4.05 -4.95 6.42
C HIS A 51 4.18 -4.30 5.05
N PHE A 52 3.88 -2.99 4.97
CA PHE A 52 4.18 -2.23 3.77
C PHE A 52 5.62 -1.71 3.81
N ILE A 53 6.33 -1.87 2.69
CA ILE A 53 7.64 -1.29 2.46
C ILE A 53 7.50 -0.39 1.23
N GLY A 54 7.65 0.92 1.45
CA GLY A 54 7.61 1.92 0.40
C GLY A 54 8.93 2.66 0.32
N HIS A 55 9.37 3.00 -0.89
CA HIS A 55 10.53 3.86 -1.11
C HIS A 55 10.08 5.11 -1.87
N SER A 56 10.60 6.29 -1.49
CA SER A 56 10.25 7.57 -2.12
C SER A 56 8.72 7.82 -2.08
N LEU A 57 8.07 8.11 -3.21
CA LEU A 57 6.60 8.25 -3.26
C LEU A 57 5.85 6.99 -2.80
N GLY A 58 6.47 5.81 -2.91
CA GLY A 58 5.92 4.57 -2.37
C GLY A 58 5.76 4.58 -0.84
N ALA A 59 6.63 5.29 -0.11
CA ALA A 59 6.51 5.44 1.35
C ALA A 59 5.22 6.21 1.71
N HIS A 60 4.91 7.25 0.95
CA HIS A 60 3.66 8.00 1.10
C HIS A 60 2.44 7.17 0.69
N ALA A 61 2.54 6.30 -0.32
CA ALA A 61 1.46 5.39 -0.71
C ALA A 61 1.17 4.36 0.40
N ALA A 62 2.21 3.81 1.01
CA ALA A 62 2.09 2.94 2.17
C ALA A 62 1.46 3.68 3.38
N GLY A 63 1.88 4.93 3.62
CA GLY A 63 1.29 5.79 4.64
C GLY A 63 -0.20 6.08 4.39
N GLU A 64 -0.58 6.35 3.14
CA GLU A 64 -1.98 6.57 2.77
C GLU A 64 -2.83 5.31 2.94
N ALA A 65 -2.29 4.13 2.62
CA ALA A 65 -2.95 2.85 2.88
C ALA A 65 -3.15 2.64 4.40
N GLY A 66 -2.12 2.88 5.21
CA GLY A 66 -2.23 2.79 6.68
C GLY A 66 -3.19 3.80 7.29
N ARG A 67 -3.29 5.00 6.71
CA ARG A 67 -4.28 6.02 7.13
C ARG A 67 -5.72 5.54 6.85
N ARG A 68 -5.94 4.85 5.73
CA ARG A 68 -7.26 4.31 5.34
C ARG A 68 -7.61 3.04 6.09
N LYS A 69 -6.60 2.21 6.41
CA LYS A 69 -6.75 0.95 7.12
C LYS A 69 -6.00 0.96 8.45
N PRO A 70 -6.68 1.31 9.56
CA PRO A 70 -6.11 1.12 10.89
C PRO A 70 -5.78 -0.35 11.15
N GLY A 71 -4.73 -0.61 11.92
CA GLY A 71 -4.32 -1.95 12.33
C GLY A 71 -3.27 -2.63 11.45
N ILE A 72 -2.72 -1.94 10.44
CA ILE A 72 -1.53 -2.42 9.72
C ILE A 72 -0.37 -2.61 10.70
N GLY A 73 0.28 -3.77 10.66
CA GLY A 73 1.32 -4.13 11.62
C GLY A 73 2.57 -3.26 11.55
N ARG A 74 3.04 -2.95 10.33
CA ARG A 74 4.23 -2.12 10.14
C ARG A 74 4.22 -1.38 8.80
N ILE A 75 4.82 -0.19 8.78
CA ILE A 75 5.17 0.54 7.57
C ILE A 75 6.65 0.93 7.65
N THR A 76 7.42 0.65 6.61
CA THR A 76 8.78 1.15 6.41
C THR A 76 8.77 2.06 5.19
N GLY A 77 9.27 3.28 5.35
CA GLY A 77 9.32 4.32 4.33
C GLY A 77 10.75 4.72 4.00
#